data_AF-A0A3D3TVQ9-F1
#
_entry.id   AF-A0A3D3TVQ9-F1
#
_cell.length_a   1.000
_cell.length_b   1.000
_cell.length_c   1.000
_cell.angle_alpha   90.00
_cell.angle_beta   90.00
_cell.angle_gamma   90.00
#
_symmetry.space_group_name_H-M   'P 1'
#
loop_
_entity.id
_entity.type
_entity.pdbx_description
1 polymer ?
#
loop_
_entity_poly.entity_id
_entity_poly.type
_entity_poly.pdbx_seq_one_letter_code
_entity_poly.pdbx_strand_id
1 'polypeptide(L)' 'MDFSAIVLMEKDKETKFFTRELGSYEVNEGAEYITKLFYDGEKVNLYFDTNKDVEEWEFSAIYDLFDDESLTDLVDSIEI' A
#
# COMPACT_ATOMS: atom_id res chain seq x y z
N MET A 1 19.04 -2.73 9.33
CA MET A 1 17.86 -2.09 8.72
C MET A 1 17.38 -3.07 7.68
N ASP A 2 16.32 -3.79 8.02
CA ASP A 2 15.60 -4.64 7.08
C ASP A 2 14.66 -3.71 6.33
N PHE A 3 15.04 -3.33 5.11
CA PHE A 3 14.15 -2.61 4.21
C PHE A 3 13.11 -3.60 3.68
N SER A 4 11.85 -3.19 3.66
CA SER A 4 10.82 -3.96 2.98
C SER A 4 10.60 -3.35 1.60
N ALA A 5 10.29 -4.18 0.61
CA ALA A 5 9.91 -3.71 -0.71
C ALA A 5 8.45 -4.07 -0.94
N ILE A 6 7.66 -3.08 -1.34
CA ILE A 6 6.28 -3.28 -1.76
C ILE A 6 6.21 -3.28 -3.27
N VAL A 7 5.48 -4.24 -3.82
CA VAL A 7 5.36 -4.45 -5.26
C VAL A 7 3.98 -3.99 -5.72
N LEU A 8 3.94 -3.03 -6.66
CA LEU A 8 2.73 -2.63 -7.34
C LEU A 8 2.41 -3.63 -8.44
N MET A 9 1.28 -4.32 -8.30
CA MET A 9 0.79 -5.26 -9.31
C MET A 9 -0.34 -4.65 -10.12
N GLU A 10 -0.33 -4.84 -11.44
CA GLU A 10 -1.52 -4.60 -12.26
C GLU A 10 -2.53 -5.71 -12.03
N LYS A 11 -3.78 -5.31 -11.82
CA LYS A 11 -4.92 -6.20 -11.66
C LYS A 11 -5.88 -6.01 -12.82
N ASP A 12 -6.13 -7.10 -13.54
CA ASP A 12 -7.07 -7.10 -14.64
C ASP A 12 -8.50 -6.82 -14.14
N LYS A 13 -9.17 -5.88 -14.80
CA LYS A 13 -10.47 -5.37 -14.36
C LYS A 13 -11.58 -6.40 -14.54
N GLU A 14 -11.49 -7.22 -15.58
CA GLU A 14 -12.50 -8.19 -15.98
C GLU A 14 -12.36 -9.50 -15.21
N THR A 15 -11.13 -10.00 -15.12
CA THR A 15 -10.82 -11.31 -14.56
C THR A 15 -10.40 -11.26 -13.09
N LYS A 16 -10.09 -10.07 -12.56
CA LYS A 16 -9.62 -9.82 -11.19
C LYS A 16 -8.29 -10.49 -10.84
N PHE A 17 -7.56 -11.04 -11.80
CA PHE A 17 -6.24 -11.61 -11.60
C PHE A 17 -5.15 -10.54 -11.67
N PHE A 18 -4.07 -10.76 -10.92
CA PHE A 18 -2.84 -9.98 -11.08
C PHE A 18 -2.12 -10.41 -12.35
N THR A 19 -1.85 -9.47 -13.24
CA THR A 19 -1.30 -9.73 -14.58
C THR A 19 0.20 -9.55 -14.62
N ARG A 20 0.71 -8.46 -14.05
CA ARG A 20 2.13 -8.10 -14.09
C ARG A 20 2.51 -7.17 -12.95
N GLU A 21 3.80 -7.18 -12.63
CA GLU A 21 4.42 -6.14 -11.81
C GLU A 21 4.57 -4.85 -12.63
N LEU A 22 4.16 -3.72 -12.05
CA LEU A 22 4.35 -2.38 -12.61
C LEU A 22 5.58 -1.69 -12.02
N GLY A 23 5.94 -2.03 -10.78
CA GLY A 23 7.13 -1.51 -10.11
C GLY A 23 7.22 -1.96 -8.66
N SER A 24 8.34 -1.65 -8.03
CA SER A 24 8.57 -1.87 -6.61
C SER A 24 9.06 -0.59 -5.94
N TYR A 25 8.65 -0.41 -4.69
CA TYR A 25 8.91 0.76 -3.86
C TYR A 25 9.59 0.29 -2.60
N GLU A 26 10.73 0.88 -2.30
CA GLU A 26 11.39 0.68 -1.02
C GLU A 26 10.58 1.40 0.05
N VAL A 27 10.20 0.67 1.08
CA VAL A 27 9.40 1.15 2.19
C VAL A 27 10.13 0.81 3.48
N ASN A 28 10.28 1.82 4.32
CA ASN A 28 10.99 1.69 5.59
C ASN A 28 10.05 1.10 6.65
N GLU A 29 9.43 1.96 7.44
CA GLU A 29 8.50 1.59 8.51
C GLU A 29 7.05 1.69 8.02
N GLY A 30 6.16 0.86 8.56
CA GLY A 30 4.73 0.85 8.20
C GLY A 30 4.35 0.01 6.98
N ALA A 31 5.32 -0.47 6.19
CA ALA A 31 5.11 -1.43 5.10
C ALA A 31 4.39 -2.71 5.53
N GLU A 32 4.63 -3.14 6.77
CA GLU A 32 4.03 -4.33 7.37
C GLU A 32 2.50 -4.26 7.48
N TYR A 33 1.94 -3.05 7.44
CA TYR A 33 0.51 -2.79 7.48
C TYR A 33 -0.11 -2.71 6.09
N ILE A 34 0.69 -2.72 5.01
CA ILE A 34 0.13 -2.79 3.66
C ILE A 34 -0.19 -4.24 3.33
N THR A 35 -1.48 -4.51 3.14
CA THR A 35 -1.95 -5.85 2.78
C THR A 35 -2.07 -6.02 1.28
N LYS A 36 -2.37 -4.94 0.53
CA LYS A 36 -2.49 -4.98 -0.94
C LYS A 36 -2.08 -3.65 -1.56
N LEU A 37 -1.34 -3.73 -2.66
CA LEU A 37 -1.07 -2.60 -3.54
C LEU A 37 -1.30 -3.04 -4.99
N PHE A 38 -2.27 -2.44 -5.68
CA PHE A 38 -2.53 -2.78 -7.08
C PHE A 38 -3.14 -1.67 -7.91
N TYR A 39 -2.82 -1.66 -9.19
CA TYR A 39 -3.45 -0.80 -10.19
C TYR A 39 -4.62 -1.53 -10.84
N ASP A 40 -5.81 -0.93 -10.84
CA ASP A 40 -7.01 -1.55 -11.41
C ASP A 40 -7.28 -1.16 -12.87
N GLY A 41 -6.37 -0.45 -13.53
CA GLY A 41 -6.59 0.09 -14.88
C GLY A 41 -7.17 1.51 -14.91
N GLU A 42 -7.57 2.07 -13.77
CA GLU A 42 -7.89 3.50 -13.63
C GLU A 42 -7.01 4.16 -12.58
N LYS A 43 -6.87 3.56 -11.40
CA LYS A 43 -6.12 4.13 -10.27
C LYS A 43 -5.33 3.08 -9.50
N VAL A 44 -4.33 3.53 -8.78
CA VAL A 44 -3.59 2.71 -7.81
C VAL A 44 -4.39 2.66 -6.52
N ASN A 45 -4.68 1.45 -6.06
CA ASN A 45 -5.38 1.17 -4.82
C ASN A 45 -4.39 0.56 -3.81
N LEU A 46 -4.29 1.20 -2.65
CA LEU A 46 -3.51 0.73 -1.52
C LEU A 46 -4.45 0.36 -0.38
N TYR A 47 -4.26 -0.83 0.17
CA TYR A 47 -4.99 -1.33 1.34
C TYR A 47 -4.08 -1.37 2.54
N PHE A 48 -4.48 -0.62 3.57
CA PHE A 48 -3.75 -0.50 4.82
C PHE A 48 -4.54 -1.14 5.96
N ASP A 49 -3.96 -2.14 6.62
CA ASP A 49 -4.56 -2.86 7.73
C ASP A 49 -3.54 -3.02 8.86
N THR A 50 -3.87 -2.51 10.04
CA THR A 50 -3.02 -2.58 11.23
C THR A 50 -2.90 -4.00 11.82
N ASN A 51 -3.58 -4.99 11.22
CA ASN A 51 -3.71 -6.40 11.65
C ASN A 51 -4.26 -6.59 13.07
N LYS A 52 -4.74 -5.50 13.68
CA LYS A 52 -5.32 -5.45 15.01
C LYS A 52 -6.30 -4.28 15.05
N ASP A 53 -7.34 -4.41 15.86
CA ASP A 53 -8.22 -3.31 16.21
C ASP A 53 -7.39 -2.30 17.02
N VAL A 54 -7.06 -1.17 16.39
CA VAL A 54 -6.29 -0.08 17.00
C VAL A 54 -7.22 1.06 17.33
N GLU A 55 -6.92 1.78 18.41
CA GLU A 55 -7.60 3.04 18.67
C GLU A 55 -7.15 4.12 17.66
N GLU A 56 -7.96 5.17 17.48
CA GLU A 56 -7.71 6.24 16.50
C GLU A 56 -6.33 6.92 16.69
N TRP A 57 -5.85 7.00 17.93
CA TRP A 57 -4.53 7.55 18.25
C TRP A 57 -3.38 6.61 17.87
N GLU A 58 -3.58 5.30 18.00
CA GLU A 58 -2.62 4.29 17.56
C GLU A 58 -2.55 4.25 16.03
N PHE A 59 -3.71 4.33 15.37
CA PHE A 59 -3.78 4.45 13.91
C PHE A 59 -3.01 5.68 13.43
N SER A 60 -3.24 6.84 14.06
CA SER A 60 -2.55 8.08 13.70
C SER A 60 -1.02 7.92 13.85
N ALA A 61 -0.54 7.29 14.92
CA ALA A 61 0.88 7.05 15.11
C ALA A 61 1.46 6.07 14.08
N ILE A 62 0.70 5.03 13.71
CA ILE A 62 1.10 4.05 12.69
C ILE A 62 1.13 4.68 11.30
N TYR A 63 0.14 5.52 10.97
CA TYR A 63 0.08 6.23 9.70
C TYR A 63 1.19 7.28 9.59
N ASP A 64 1.57 7.95 10.69
CA ASP A 64 2.67 8.91 10.70
C ASP A 64 4.04 8.24 10.48
N LEU A 65 4.17 6.95 10.83
CA LEU A 65 5.35 6.12 10.51
C LEU A 65 5.36 5.66 9.06
N PHE A 66 4.19 5.61 8.42
CA PHE A 66 4.08 5.32 7.01
C PHE A 66 4.52 6.56 6.23
N ASP A 67 5.78 6.55 5.81
CA ASP A 67 6.38 7.64 5.05
C ASP A 67 5.76 7.72 3.65
N ASP A 68 4.60 8.37 3.60
CA ASP A 68 3.72 8.45 2.43
C ASP A 68 4.44 9.13 1.26
N GLU A 69 5.45 9.99 1.48
CA GLU A 69 6.10 10.80 0.42
C GLU A 69 6.57 9.98 -0.78
N SER A 70 7.00 8.73 -0.59
CA SER A 70 7.45 7.87 -1.71
C SER A 70 6.30 7.22 -2.49
N LEU A 71 5.10 7.16 -1.90
CA LEU A 71 3.90 6.53 -2.44
C LEU A 71 2.82 7.54 -2.80
N THR A 72 2.78 8.75 -2.23
CA THR A 72 1.78 9.80 -2.53
C THR A 72 1.80 10.19 -4.00
N ASP A 73 2.99 10.23 -4.61
CA ASP A 73 3.14 10.53 -6.05
C ASP A 73 2.60 9.42 -6.96
N LEU A 74 2.36 8.22 -6.41
CA LEU A 74 1.93 7.04 -7.13
C LEU A 74 0.49 6.62 -6.83
N VAL A 75 0.04 6.81 -5.58
CA VAL A 75 -1.22 6.31 -5.05
C VAL A 75 -2.29 7.38 -5.16
N ASP A 76 -3.18 7.23 -6.13
CA ASP A 76 -4.35 8.10 -6.30
C ASP A 76 -5.43 7.89 -5.22
N SER A 77 -5.45 6.74 -4.54
CA SER A 77 -6.44 6.45 -3.50
C SER A 77 -5.93 5.42 -2.48
N ILE A 78 -6.04 5.78 -1.20
CA ILE A 78 -5.80 4.88 -0.07
C ILE A 78 -7.16 4.42 0.47
N GLU A 79 -7.39 3.10 0.52
CA GLU A 79 -8.53 2.49 1.20
C GLU A 79 -8.05 1.86 2.51
N ILE A 80 -8.75 2.19 3.61
CA ILE A 80 -8.48 1.69 4.97
C ILE A 80 -9.65 0.76 5.35
#